data_AF-A0ABD2BMS4-F1
#
_entry.id   AF-A0ABD2BMS4-F1
#
_cell.length_a   1.000
_cell.length_b   1.000
_cell.length_c   1.000
_cell.angle_alpha   90.00
_cell.angle_beta   90.00
_cell.angle_gamma   90.00
#
_symmetry.space_group_name_H-M   'P 1'
#
loop_
_entity.id
_entity.type
_entity.pdbx_description
1 polymer ?
#
loop_
_entity_poly.entity_id
_entity_poly.type
_entity_poly.pdbx_seq_one_letter_code
_entity_poly.pdbx_strand_id
1 'polypeptide(L)'
;MENLQRAIKGFVVMSEELETVFTALINNQVPKMWHNVNVYPSLKTLGSWIRNLELRIDFIEIWLLHTAPLSFWISGLSFPQGFITGILQTYARKYNTPIDQLKLDFKVANIVLDQEDIEAEHKTASKEVTFVPQAYKNLETPIDGVFIHGLFIDAGRWDFQFNILVDANIGEMHPSLPVIHVNPVLQLPEPDPRYVCPLYKTNLRAGVLSTTGHSTNFVLPLLLPSVQQQSYWILKGTALLIEIPN
;
A
#
# COMPACT_ATOMS: atom_id res chain seq x y z
N MET A 1 16.07 -11.56 18.46
CA MET A 1 16.06 -13.03 18.29
C MET A 1 17.22 -13.72 18.98
N GLU A 2 18.45 -13.19 18.91
CA GLU A 2 19.63 -13.80 19.56
C GLU A 2 19.44 -14.03 21.08
N ASN A 3 18.95 -13.02 21.82
CA ASN A 3 18.70 -13.16 23.26
C ASN A 3 17.66 -14.25 23.59
N LEU A 4 16.65 -14.44 22.75
CA LEU A 4 15.65 -15.52 22.92
C LEU A 4 16.30 -16.89 22.79
N GLN A 5 17.14 -17.09 21.77
CA GLN A 5 17.87 -18.35 21.57
C GLN A 5 18.83 -18.63 22.73
N ARG A 6 19.49 -17.60 23.25
CA ARG A 6 20.38 -17.71 24.43
C ARG A 6 19.60 -18.00 25.70
N ALA A 7 18.42 -17.42 25.88
CA ALA A 7 17.55 -17.66 27.02
C ALA A 7 17.03 -19.11 27.05
N ILE A 8 16.60 -19.66 25.89
CA ILE A 8 16.18 -21.06 25.78
C ILE A 8 17.32 -22.03 26.15
N LYS A 9 18.56 -21.68 25.81
CA LYS A 9 19.76 -22.46 26.15
C LYS A 9 20.24 -22.25 27.60
N GLY A 10 19.58 -21.40 28.39
CA GLY A 10 19.96 -21.08 29.77
C GLY A 10 21.16 -20.15 29.92
N PHE A 11 21.62 -19.50 28.83
CA PHE A 11 22.74 -18.55 28.88
C PHE A 11 22.32 -17.13 29.28
N VAL A 12 21.03 -16.83 29.21
CA VAL A 12 20.42 -15.55 29.59
C VAL A 12 19.15 -15.85 30.37
N VAL A 13 18.78 -14.99 31.31
CA VAL A 13 17.52 -15.14 32.07
C VAL A 13 16.34 -14.94 31.13
N MET A 14 15.36 -15.83 31.20
CA MET A 14 14.10 -15.69 30.49
C MET A 14 13.27 -14.58 31.13
N SER A 15 13.28 -13.38 30.53
CA SER A 15 12.45 -12.27 30.99
C SER A 15 11.01 -12.39 30.47
N GLU A 16 10.10 -11.64 31.06
CA GLU A 16 8.68 -11.59 30.65
C GLU A 16 8.52 -11.17 29.18
N GLU A 17 9.37 -10.24 28.70
CA GLU A 17 9.35 -9.82 27.30
C GLU A 17 9.77 -10.96 26.36
N LEU A 18 10.80 -11.72 26.74
CA LEU A 18 11.26 -12.87 25.95
C LEU A 18 10.22 -13.99 25.95
N GLU A 19 9.52 -14.21 27.05
CA GLU A 19 8.43 -15.19 27.16
C GLU A 19 7.21 -14.82 26.32
N THR A 20 6.86 -13.53 26.30
CA THR A 20 5.81 -13.00 25.44
C THR A 20 6.16 -13.21 23.96
N VAL A 21 7.41 -12.94 23.57
CA VAL A 21 7.88 -13.19 22.19
C VAL A 21 7.83 -14.69 21.88
N PHE A 22 8.35 -15.55 22.76
CA PHE A 22 8.35 -17.00 22.58
C PHE A 22 6.93 -17.54 22.33
N THR A 23 5.99 -17.15 23.18
CA THR A 23 4.59 -17.58 23.11
C THR A 23 3.92 -17.11 21.83
N ALA A 24 4.17 -15.86 21.41
CA ALA A 24 3.63 -15.34 20.15
C ALA A 24 4.15 -16.13 18.94
N LEU A 25 5.46 -16.46 18.92
CA LEU A 25 6.05 -17.25 17.84
C LEU A 25 5.46 -18.66 17.74
N ILE A 26 5.26 -19.34 18.88
CA ILE A 26 4.59 -20.66 18.92
C ILE A 26 3.16 -20.58 18.37
N ASN A 27 2.46 -19.49 18.67
CA ASN A 27 1.07 -19.29 18.25
C ASN A 27 0.92 -18.69 16.85
N ASN A 28 1.99 -18.62 16.04
CA ASN A 28 1.98 -18.01 14.70
C ASN A 28 1.49 -16.55 14.70
N GLN A 29 1.79 -15.81 15.77
CA GLN A 29 1.43 -14.40 15.94
C GLN A 29 2.66 -13.51 15.90
N VAL A 30 2.50 -12.30 15.37
CA VAL A 30 3.55 -11.28 15.40
C VAL A 30 3.72 -10.78 16.83
N PRO A 31 4.93 -10.85 17.42
CA PRO A 31 5.18 -10.34 18.75
C PRO A 31 4.83 -8.84 18.88
N LYS A 32 4.09 -8.48 19.95
CA LYS A 32 3.69 -7.09 20.24
C LYS A 32 4.87 -6.12 20.28
N MET A 33 6.02 -6.57 20.76
CA MET A 33 7.24 -5.76 20.80
C MET A 33 7.68 -5.28 19.41
N TRP A 34 7.41 -6.04 18.34
CA TRP A 34 7.73 -5.63 16.97
C TRP A 34 6.73 -4.60 16.43
N HIS A 35 5.46 -4.69 16.84
CA HIS A 35 4.47 -3.65 16.54
C HIS A 35 4.83 -2.29 17.14
N ASN A 36 5.39 -2.27 18.36
CA ASN A 36 5.73 -1.02 19.06
C ASN A 36 6.88 -0.24 18.40
N VAL A 37 7.74 -0.90 17.61
CA VAL A 37 8.83 -0.25 16.85
C VAL A 37 8.34 0.28 15.49
N ASN A 38 7.11 -0.10 15.09
CA ASN A 38 6.33 0.45 13.98
C ASN A 38 7.06 0.48 12.62
N VAL A 39 6.99 -0.62 11.85
CA VAL A 39 7.30 -0.58 10.41
C VAL A 39 6.01 -0.45 9.57
N TYR A 40 4.89 -1.07 9.97
CA TYR A 40 3.57 -0.92 9.33
C TYR A 40 2.47 -1.65 10.14
N PRO A 41 1.22 -1.17 10.14
CA PRO A 41 0.11 -1.84 10.81
C PRO A 41 -0.34 -3.08 10.02
N SER A 42 -0.21 -4.26 10.62
CA SER A 42 -0.55 -5.54 9.97
C SER A 42 -1.48 -6.38 10.84
N LEU A 43 -2.33 -7.15 10.18
CA LEU A 43 -3.20 -8.16 10.80
C LEU A 43 -2.85 -9.57 10.31
N LYS A 44 -1.70 -9.72 9.65
CA LYS A 44 -1.22 -10.98 9.09
C LYS A 44 -0.74 -11.92 10.17
N THR A 45 -0.86 -13.23 9.90
CA THR A 45 -0.17 -14.25 10.69
C THR A 45 1.34 -14.10 10.58
N LEU A 46 2.10 -14.66 11.52
CA LEU A 46 3.56 -14.48 11.55
C LEU A 46 4.24 -14.88 10.23
N GLY A 47 3.87 -16.03 9.64
CA GLY A 47 4.41 -16.46 8.35
C GLY A 47 4.17 -15.45 7.22
N SER A 48 2.92 -15.02 7.06
CA SER A 48 2.54 -14.02 6.05
C SER A 48 3.16 -12.64 6.33
N TRP A 49 3.35 -12.28 7.60
CA TRP A 49 4.03 -11.05 8.00
C TRP A 49 5.51 -11.07 7.65
N ILE A 50 6.21 -12.19 7.89
CA ILE A 50 7.62 -12.35 7.49
C ILE A 50 7.75 -12.24 5.97
N ARG A 51 6.90 -12.93 5.20
CA ARG A 51 6.89 -12.81 3.73
C ARG A 51 6.68 -11.36 3.29
N ASN A 52 5.74 -10.65 3.89
CA ASN A 52 5.49 -9.24 3.60
C ASN A 52 6.68 -8.36 3.96
N LEU A 53 7.39 -8.66 5.06
CA LEU A 53 8.62 -7.96 5.43
C LEU A 53 9.73 -8.20 4.40
N GLU A 54 9.92 -9.43 3.92
CA GLU A 54 10.90 -9.73 2.86
C GLU A 54 10.62 -8.92 1.59
N LEU A 55 9.36 -8.85 1.14
CA LEU A 55 8.95 -8.04 0.00
C LEU A 55 9.26 -6.55 0.20
N ARG A 56 9.05 -6.03 1.41
CA ARG A 56 9.34 -4.62 1.74
C ARG A 56 10.83 -4.34 1.72
N ILE A 57 11.63 -5.25 2.27
CA ILE A 57 13.08 -5.14 2.26
C ILE A 57 13.57 -5.13 0.80
N ASP A 58 13.10 -6.06 -0.04
CA ASP A 58 13.46 -6.11 -1.45
C ASP A 58 13.07 -4.82 -2.19
N PHE A 59 11.83 -4.36 -2.02
CA PHE A 59 11.33 -3.11 -2.63
C PHE A 59 12.19 -1.89 -2.24
N ILE A 60 12.49 -1.72 -0.95
CA ILE A 60 13.28 -0.58 -0.46
C ILE A 60 14.76 -0.71 -0.83
N GLU A 61 15.32 -1.91 -0.76
CA GLU A 61 16.71 -2.19 -1.14
C GLU A 61 16.95 -1.85 -2.61
N ILE A 62 16.09 -2.31 -3.51
CA ILE A 62 16.21 -2.04 -4.94
C ILE A 62 16.07 -0.54 -5.22
N TRP A 63 15.10 0.12 -4.59
CA TRP A 63 14.94 1.57 -4.74
C TRP A 63 16.15 2.35 -4.21
N LEU A 64 16.73 1.93 -3.09
CA LEU A 64 17.88 2.59 -2.46
C LEU A 64 19.17 2.42 -3.26
N LEU A 65 19.44 1.20 -3.76
CA LEU A 65 20.72 0.87 -4.39
C LEU A 65 20.77 1.17 -5.88
N HIS A 66 19.61 1.24 -6.54
CA HIS A 66 19.53 1.40 -8.00
C HIS A 66 18.77 2.68 -8.38
N THR A 67 17.52 2.53 -8.82
CA THR A 67 16.70 3.63 -9.33
C THR A 67 15.29 3.53 -8.77
N ALA A 68 14.55 4.63 -8.88
CA ALA A 68 13.14 4.65 -8.54
C ALA A 68 12.38 3.60 -9.37
N PRO A 69 11.52 2.78 -8.72
CA PRO A 69 10.69 1.82 -9.43
C PRO A 69 9.68 2.56 -10.32
N LEU A 70 9.28 1.91 -11.42
CA LEU A 70 8.32 2.47 -12.36
C LEU A 70 6.92 2.61 -11.76
N SER A 71 6.55 1.68 -10.88
CA SER A 71 5.36 1.74 -10.04
C SER A 71 5.75 1.49 -8.59
N PHE A 72 5.34 2.38 -7.69
CA PHE A 72 5.64 2.28 -6.27
C PHE A 72 4.63 1.37 -5.57
N TRP A 73 5.13 0.41 -4.80
CA TRP A 73 4.28 -0.44 -3.97
C TRP A 73 3.80 0.33 -2.75
N ILE A 74 2.61 0.93 -2.83
CA ILE A 74 2.10 1.84 -1.79
C ILE A 74 1.93 1.11 -0.45
N SER A 75 1.57 -0.17 -0.50
CA SER A 75 1.42 -1.04 0.67
C SER A 75 2.74 -1.30 1.36
N GLY A 76 3.85 -1.28 0.61
CA GLY A 76 5.20 -1.47 1.12
C GLY A 76 5.70 -0.32 1.99
N LEU A 77 5.07 0.86 1.91
CA LEU A 77 5.48 2.05 2.64
C LEU A 77 4.93 2.08 4.08
N SER A 78 5.79 2.45 5.02
CA SER A 78 5.41 2.69 6.42
C SER A 78 4.53 3.94 6.58
N PHE A 79 4.76 4.94 5.73
CA PHE A 79 4.05 6.22 5.76
C PHE A 79 3.64 6.70 4.36
N PRO A 80 2.58 6.11 3.77
CA PRO A 80 2.13 6.46 2.41
C PRO A 80 1.72 7.93 2.25
N GLN A 81 1.19 8.57 3.30
CA GLN A 81 0.79 9.97 3.24
C GLN A 81 1.99 10.89 2.95
N GLY A 82 3.14 10.64 3.60
CA GLY A 82 4.36 11.42 3.36
C GLY A 82 4.90 11.25 1.95
N PHE A 83 4.77 10.04 1.39
CA PHE A 83 5.12 9.78 -0.01
C PHE A 83 4.26 10.61 -0.98
N ILE A 84 2.95 10.66 -0.75
CA ILE A 84 2.00 11.45 -1.56
C ILE A 84 2.30 12.96 -1.45
N THR A 85 2.59 13.46 -0.25
CA THR A 85 3.06 14.83 -0.08
C THR A 85 4.38 15.08 -0.81
N GLY A 86 5.30 14.11 -0.81
CA GLY A 86 6.57 14.19 -1.56
C GLY A 86 6.38 14.32 -3.07
N ILE A 87 5.37 13.63 -3.64
CA ILE A 87 5.00 13.78 -5.06
C ILE A 87 4.51 15.19 -5.35
N LEU A 88 3.60 15.71 -4.51
CA LEU A 88 3.09 17.08 -4.64
C LEU A 88 4.23 18.11 -4.54
N GLN A 89 5.16 17.93 -3.59
CA GLN A 89 6.33 18.81 -3.45
C GLN A 89 7.26 18.76 -4.67
N THR A 90 7.50 17.58 -5.22
CA THR A 90 8.33 17.41 -6.42
C THR A 90 7.70 18.13 -7.62
N TYR A 91 6.39 17.97 -7.82
CA TYR A 91 5.65 18.65 -8.87
C TYR A 91 5.61 20.17 -8.68
N ALA A 92 5.31 20.63 -7.46
CA ALA A 92 5.29 22.05 -7.09
C ALA A 92 6.63 22.73 -7.42
N ARG A 93 7.75 22.08 -7.11
CA ARG A 93 9.10 22.58 -7.42
C ARG A 93 9.38 22.56 -8.93
N LYS A 94 9.01 21.49 -9.64
CA LYS A 94 9.22 21.36 -11.09
C LYS A 94 8.50 22.45 -11.88
N TYR A 95 7.27 22.81 -11.47
CA TYR A 95 6.41 23.76 -12.17
C TYR A 95 6.26 25.12 -11.48
N ASN A 96 7.06 25.38 -10.43
CA ASN A 96 7.02 26.60 -9.62
C ASN A 96 5.58 27.00 -9.20
N THR A 97 4.79 26.01 -8.78
CA THR A 97 3.39 26.18 -8.40
C THR A 97 3.27 26.00 -6.88
N PRO A 98 2.51 26.84 -6.16
CA PRO A 98 2.25 26.63 -4.74
C PRO A 98 1.61 25.27 -4.46
N ILE A 99 2.13 24.53 -3.49
CA ILE A 99 1.63 23.19 -3.14
C ILE A 99 0.15 23.21 -2.76
N ASP A 100 -0.33 24.28 -2.10
CA ASP A 100 -1.71 24.42 -1.63
C ASP A 100 -2.74 24.52 -2.77
N GLN A 101 -2.29 24.83 -3.99
CA GLN A 101 -3.15 24.87 -5.18
C GLN A 101 -3.25 23.53 -5.88
N LEU A 102 -2.41 22.56 -5.52
CA LEU A 102 -2.37 21.26 -6.17
C LEU A 102 -3.44 20.34 -5.57
N LYS A 103 -4.17 19.68 -6.46
CA LYS A 103 -5.07 18.57 -6.20
C LYS A 103 -4.45 17.29 -6.77
N LEU A 104 -4.91 16.14 -6.34
CA LEU A 104 -4.53 14.85 -6.91
C LEU A 104 -5.63 14.33 -7.81
N ASP A 105 -5.27 14.03 -9.05
CA ASP A 105 -6.12 13.30 -9.98
C ASP A 105 -5.64 11.85 -10.10
N PHE A 106 -6.58 10.95 -10.38
CA PHE A 106 -6.34 9.51 -10.41
C PHE A 106 -6.84 8.92 -11.71
N LYS A 107 -5.97 8.16 -12.38
CA LYS A 107 -6.33 7.38 -13.56
C LYS A 107 -5.94 5.93 -13.34
N VAL A 108 -6.92 5.04 -13.44
CA VAL A 108 -6.69 3.60 -13.30
C VAL A 108 -6.15 3.07 -14.63
N ALA A 109 -5.05 2.34 -14.59
CA ALA A 109 -4.47 1.65 -15.73
C ALA A 109 -5.04 0.23 -15.85
N ASN A 110 -5.00 -0.37 -17.05
CA ASN A 110 -5.54 -1.71 -17.28
C ASN A 110 -4.52 -2.81 -16.99
N ILE A 111 -3.72 -2.62 -15.93
CA ILE A 111 -2.60 -3.48 -15.56
C ILE A 111 -2.68 -3.73 -14.06
N VAL A 112 -2.66 -4.99 -13.65
CA VAL A 112 -2.48 -5.39 -12.25
C VAL A 112 -1.02 -5.80 -12.06
N LEU A 113 -0.37 -5.25 -11.06
CA LEU A 113 0.97 -5.64 -10.63
C LEU A 113 0.88 -6.33 -9.28
N ASP A 114 1.58 -7.46 -9.16
CA ASP A 114 1.83 -8.13 -7.90
C ASP A 114 3.28 -7.89 -7.49
N GLN A 115 3.49 -7.56 -6.21
CA GLN A 115 4.83 -7.36 -5.69
C GLN A 115 5.61 -8.67 -5.57
N GLU A 116 4.94 -9.81 -5.43
CA GLU A 116 5.61 -11.12 -5.42
C GLU A 116 6.23 -11.46 -6.77
N ASP A 117 5.52 -11.15 -7.87
CA ASP A 117 6.04 -11.32 -9.23
C ASP A 117 7.29 -10.44 -9.44
N ILE A 118 7.24 -9.18 -8.98
CA ILE A 118 8.35 -8.23 -9.10
C ILE A 118 9.58 -8.73 -8.32
N GLU A 119 9.39 -9.23 -7.10
CA GLU A 119 10.49 -9.75 -6.28
C GLU A 119 11.10 -11.05 -6.85
N ALA A 120 10.29 -11.93 -7.45
CA ALA A 120 10.77 -13.13 -8.13
C ALA A 120 11.67 -12.78 -9.33
N GLU A 121 11.30 -11.74 -10.08
CA GLU A 121 12.09 -11.19 -11.18
C GLU A 121 13.40 -10.55 -10.68
N HIS A 122 13.38 -9.78 -9.59
CA HIS A 122 14.59 -9.23 -8.98
C HIS A 122 15.58 -10.34 -8.55
N LYS A 123 15.06 -11.42 -7.96
CA LYS A 123 15.87 -12.59 -7.57
C LYS A 123 16.49 -13.30 -8.77
N THR A 124 15.72 -13.50 -9.84
CA THR A 124 16.19 -14.15 -11.08
C THR A 124 17.29 -13.33 -11.74
N ALA A 125 17.17 -12.01 -11.68
CA ALA A 125 18.17 -11.06 -12.17
C ALA A 125 19.39 -10.88 -11.24
N SER A 126 19.54 -11.70 -10.21
CA SER A 126 20.58 -11.58 -9.16
C SER A 126 20.66 -10.21 -8.51
N LYS A 127 19.57 -9.42 -8.55
CA LYS A 127 19.55 -8.00 -8.16
C LYS A 127 20.57 -7.12 -8.89
N GLU A 128 21.21 -7.60 -9.97
CA GLU A 128 22.20 -6.85 -10.75
C GLU A 128 21.55 -6.07 -11.91
N VAL A 129 20.37 -6.50 -12.37
CA VAL A 129 19.68 -5.84 -13.49
C VAL A 129 18.87 -4.65 -12.98
N THR A 130 19.41 -3.46 -13.25
CA THR A 130 18.98 -2.10 -12.87
C THR A 130 17.56 -1.69 -13.27
N PHE A 131 16.83 -2.53 -14.00
CA PHE A 131 15.48 -2.27 -14.46
C PHE A 131 14.94 -3.60 -14.97
N VAL A 132 13.89 -4.15 -14.34
CA VAL A 132 13.18 -5.34 -14.86
C VAL A 132 11.86 -4.89 -15.51
N PRO A 133 11.88 -4.30 -16.72
CA PRO A 133 10.67 -3.76 -17.35
C PRO A 133 9.60 -4.82 -17.58
N GLN A 134 10.02 -6.09 -17.72
CA GLN A 134 9.10 -7.23 -17.86
C GLN A 134 8.20 -7.38 -16.63
N ALA A 135 8.73 -7.13 -15.43
CA ALA A 135 7.97 -7.19 -14.18
C ALA A 135 6.85 -6.13 -14.13
N TYR A 136 7.03 -5.00 -14.81
CA TYR A 136 6.07 -3.90 -14.85
C TYR A 136 5.11 -3.95 -16.04
N LYS A 137 5.04 -5.08 -16.77
CA LYS A 137 4.03 -5.35 -17.82
C LYS A 137 3.92 -4.23 -18.88
N ASN A 138 5.06 -3.71 -19.33
CA ASN A 138 5.17 -2.62 -20.33
C ASN A 138 4.53 -1.28 -19.92
N LEU A 139 4.50 -0.98 -18.62
CA LEU A 139 4.26 0.40 -18.20
C LEU A 139 5.33 1.32 -18.81
N GLU A 140 4.92 2.52 -19.20
CA GLU A 140 5.84 3.56 -19.65
C GLU A 140 6.00 4.59 -18.54
N THR A 141 7.20 5.17 -18.40
CA THR A 141 7.44 6.19 -17.38
C THR A 141 6.53 7.40 -17.62
N PRO A 142 5.74 7.82 -16.62
CA PRO A 142 4.85 8.96 -16.80
C PRO A 142 5.66 10.26 -16.82
N ILE A 143 5.20 11.25 -17.60
CA ILE A 143 5.85 12.59 -17.67
C ILE A 143 5.79 13.29 -16.30
N ASP A 144 4.66 13.15 -15.63
CA ASP A 144 4.35 13.72 -14.32
C ASP A 144 3.58 12.72 -13.46
N GLY A 145 3.66 12.93 -12.14
CA GLY A 145 3.07 12.02 -11.19
C GLY A 145 3.83 10.70 -11.10
N VAL A 146 3.19 9.70 -10.52
CA VAL A 146 3.77 8.36 -10.35
C VAL A 146 2.71 7.29 -10.51
N PHE A 147 3.13 6.08 -10.83
CA PHE A 147 2.27 4.91 -10.69
C PHE A 147 2.37 4.32 -9.29
N ILE A 148 1.24 3.85 -8.76
CA ILE A 148 1.19 3.09 -7.52
C ILE A 148 0.44 1.77 -7.73
N HIS A 149 0.82 0.75 -6.96
CA HIS A 149 0.15 -0.55 -6.92
C HIS A 149 0.12 -1.12 -5.50
N GLY A 150 -0.57 -2.24 -5.31
CA GLY A 150 -0.80 -2.87 -3.99
C GLY A 150 -2.12 -2.48 -3.33
N LEU A 151 -3.06 -1.92 -4.09
CA LEU A 151 -4.36 -1.52 -3.58
C LEU A 151 -5.35 -2.67 -3.69
N PHE A 152 -6.18 -2.86 -2.67
CA PHE A 152 -7.26 -3.84 -2.63
C PHE A 152 -8.59 -3.12 -2.44
N ILE A 153 -9.65 -3.65 -3.03
CA ILE A 153 -11.00 -3.10 -2.94
C ILE A 153 -11.75 -3.88 -1.88
N ASP A 154 -12.41 -3.19 -0.97
CA ASP A 154 -13.31 -3.80 0.00
C ASP A 154 -14.75 -3.40 -0.34
N ALA A 155 -15.67 -4.36 -0.31
CA ALA A 155 -17.07 -4.21 -0.76
C ALA A 155 -17.23 -3.67 -2.19
N GLY A 156 -16.46 -4.21 -3.14
CA GLY A 156 -16.53 -3.89 -4.58
C GLY A 156 -15.48 -4.66 -5.37
N ARG A 157 -15.49 -4.51 -6.70
CA ARG A 157 -14.41 -4.99 -7.58
C ARG A 157 -14.20 -4.04 -8.75
N TRP A 158 -13.05 -4.17 -9.40
CA TRP A 158 -12.79 -3.46 -10.64
C TRP A 158 -13.27 -4.25 -11.86
N ASP A 159 -13.94 -3.58 -12.79
CA ASP A 159 -14.26 -4.14 -14.10
C ASP A 159 -13.21 -3.70 -15.12
N PHE A 160 -12.43 -4.64 -15.66
CA PHE A 160 -11.37 -4.35 -16.64
C PHE A 160 -11.89 -4.07 -18.05
N GLN A 161 -13.09 -4.54 -18.38
CA GLN A 161 -13.69 -4.32 -19.70
C GLN A 161 -14.18 -2.88 -19.81
N PHE A 162 -14.81 -2.38 -18.76
CA PHE A 162 -15.41 -1.04 -18.73
C PHE A 162 -14.59 0.00 -17.95
N ASN A 163 -13.57 -0.42 -17.20
CA ASN A 163 -12.70 0.42 -16.36
C ASN A 163 -13.49 1.27 -15.36
N ILE A 164 -14.36 0.59 -14.63
CA ILE A 164 -15.25 1.16 -13.63
C ILE A 164 -15.32 0.27 -12.39
N LEU A 165 -15.63 0.89 -11.26
CA LEU A 165 -15.99 0.20 -10.02
C LEU A 165 -17.39 -0.43 -10.16
N VAL A 166 -17.48 -1.72 -9.82
CA VAL A 166 -18.71 -2.51 -9.84
C VAL A 166 -18.81 -3.35 -8.56
N ASP A 167 -19.96 -4.00 -8.37
CA ASP A 167 -20.18 -4.84 -7.20
C ASP A 167 -19.26 -6.07 -7.20
N ALA A 168 -18.76 -6.43 -6.02
CA ALA A 168 -17.94 -7.62 -5.81
C ALA A 168 -18.69 -8.89 -6.20
N ASN A 169 -17.95 -9.89 -6.67
CA ASN A 169 -18.50 -11.22 -6.87
C ASN A 169 -18.73 -11.91 -5.53
N ILE A 170 -19.64 -12.91 -5.51
CA ILE A 170 -19.88 -13.71 -4.31
C ILE A 170 -18.59 -14.43 -3.91
N GLY A 171 -18.15 -14.23 -2.68
CA GLY A 171 -16.94 -14.86 -2.12
C GLY A 171 -15.63 -14.12 -2.41
N GLU A 172 -15.66 -13.05 -3.21
CA GLU A 172 -14.49 -12.22 -3.52
C GLU A 172 -14.39 -11.08 -2.50
N MET A 173 -13.60 -11.27 -1.43
CA MET A 173 -13.56 -10.30 -0.33
C MET A 173 -12.73 -9.04 -0.64
N HIS A 174 -11.52 -9.23 -1.18
CA HIS A 174 -10.55 -8.15 -1.37
C HIS A 174 -9.85 -8.23 -2.74
N PRO A 175 -10.57 -8.02 -3.85
CA PRO A 175 -9.92 -8.04 -5.16
C PRO A 175 -8.91 -6.90 -5.31
N SER A 176 -7.81 -7.19 -6.01
CA SER A 176 -6.79 -6.19 -6.31
C SER A 176 -7.34 -5.11 -7.24
N LEU A 177 -7.07 -3.86 -6.91
CA LEU A 177 -7.27 -2.72 -7.80
C LEU A 177 -6.07 -2.63 -8.74
N PRO A 178 -6.27 -2.29 -10.03
CA PRO A 178 -5.16 -2.10 -10.95
C PRO A 178 -4.25 -0.95 -10.53
N VAL A 179 -3.11 -0.85 -11.22
CA VAL A 179 -2.17 0.25 -11.09
C VAL A 179 -2.90 1.58 -11.27
N ILE A 180 -2.61 2.53 -10.39
CA ILE A 180 -3.16 3.89 -10.47
C ILE A 180 -2.04 4.85 -10.83
N HIS A 181 -2.27 5.67 -11.85
CA HIS A 181 -1.51 6.88 -12.08
C HIS A 181 -2.03 7.97 -11.15
N VAL A 182 -1.18 8.39 -10.23
CA VAL A 182 -1.44 9.52 -9.31
C VAL A 182 -0.76 10.74 -9.90
N ASN A 183 -1.55 11.72 -10.33
CA ASN A 183 -1.03 12.91 -10.99
C ASN A 183 -1.45 14.20 -10.26
N PRO A 184 -0.52 15.07 -9.88
CA PRO A 184 -0.85 16.41 -9.40
C PRO A 184 -1.48 17.26 -10.52
N VAL A 185 -2.56 17.96 -10.20
CA VAL A 185 -3.28 18.85 -11.13
C VAL A 185 -3.70 20.13 -10.40
N LEU A 186 -3.91 21.22 -11.14
CA LEU A 186 -4.42 22.48 -10.56
C LEU A 186 -5.93 22.43 -10.32
N GLN A 187 -6.65 21.68 -11.15
CA GLN A 187 -8.10 21.63 -11.16
C GLN A 187 -8.56 20.20 -11.42
N LEU A 188 -9.64 19.82 -10.75
CA LEU A 188 -10.38 18.59 -11.01
C LEU A 188 -11.65 18.96 -11.80
N PRO A 189 -12.27 18.00 -12.51
CA PRO A 189 -13.56 18.23 -13.15
C PRO A 189 -14.61 18.72 -12.14
N GLU A 190 -15.43 19.69 -12.52
CA GLU A 190 -16.57 20.15 -11.72
C GLU A 190 -17.85 20.16 -12.57
N PRO A 191 -18.86 19.32 -12.29
CA PRO A 191 -18.90 18.29 -11.24
C PRO A 191 -18.06 17.05 -11.60
N ASP A 192 -17.39 16.46 -10.61
CA ASP A 192 -16.70 15.17 -10.78
C ASP A 192 -17.68 14.01 -10.55
N PRO A 193 -17.95 13.15 -11.55
CA PRO A 193 -18.86 12.02 -11.39
C PRO A 193 -18.25 10.83 -10.65
N ARG A 194 -16.93 10.85 -10.39
CA ARG A 194 -16.22 9.73 -9.78
C ARG A 194 -16.56 9.58 -8.31
N TYR A 195 -16.56 8.33 -7.85
CA TYR A 195 -16.70 8.01 -6.45
C TYR A 195 -15.44 8.42 -5.67
N VAL A 196 -15.60 9.24 -4.63
CA VAL A 196 -14.53 9.56 -3.68
C VAL A 196 -14.38 8.39 -2.70
N CYS A 197 -13.57 7.42 -3.09
CA CYS A 197 -13.34 6.17 -2.36
C CYS A 197 -12.26 6.38 -1.27
N PRO A 198 -12.54 6.12 0.01
CA PRO A 198 -11.54 6.29 1.07
C PRO A 198 -10.49 5.17 1.03
N LEU A 199 -9.20 5.52 1.16
CA LEU A 199 -8.10 4.57 1.33
C LEU A 199 -7.69 4.44 2.80
N TYR A 200 -7.60 3.20 3.27
CA TYR A 200 -7.16 2.85 4.62
C TYR A 200 -5.92 1.97 4.61
N LYS A 201 -5.20 1.98 5.74
CA LYS A 201 -4.06 1.09 5.95
C LYS A 201 -4.50 -0.36 6.13
N THR A 202 -5.53 -0.58 6.95
CA THR A 202 -6.04 -1.93 7.25
C THR A 202 -7.56 -1.98 7.21
N ASN A 203 -8.11 -3.19 7.03
CA ASN A 203 -9.55 -3.45 6.99
C ASN A 203 -10.30 -3.10 8.30
N LEU A 204 -9.60 -2.91 9.43
CA LEU A 204 -10.23 -2.44 10.67
C LEU A 204 -10.78 -1.01 10.52
N ARG A 205 -10.20 -0.20 9.61
CA ARG A 205 -10.55 1.22 9.36
C ARG A 205 -10.65 2.07 10.63
N ALA A 206 -9.98 1.63 11.68
CA ALA A 206 -9.97 2.23 13.00
C ALA A 206 -8.53 2.58 13.37
N GLY A 207 -8.37 3.70 14.07
CA GLY A 207 -7.09 4.23 14.50
C GLY A 207 -7.29 5.39 15.45
N VAL A 208 -6.20 5.86 16.06
CA VAL A 208 -6.22 7.05 16.94
C VAL A 208 -6.35 8.30 16.06
N LEU A 209 -6.95 9.37 16.58
CA LEU A 209 -6.99 10.66 15.90
C LEU A 209 -5.57 11.25 15.83
N SER A 210 -5.15 11.63 14.64
CA SER A 210 -3.93 12.42 14.42
C SER A 210 -4.14 13.88 14.83
N THR A 211 -3.07 14.66 14.84
CA THR A 211 -3.12 16.12 15.02
C THR A 211 -3.95 16.84 13.95
N THR A 212 -4.22 16.20 12.81
CA THR A 212 -5.06 16.72 11.73
C THR A 212 -6.54 16.30 11.86
N GLY A 213 -6.92 15.62 12.95
CA GLY A 213 -8.29 15.17 13.20
C GLY A 213 -8.72 13.94 12.39
N HIS A 214 -7.83 13.37 11.58
CA HIS A 214 -8.09 12.14 10.83
C HIS A 214 -7.53 10.92 11.54
N SER A 215 -8.14 9.75 11.32
CA SER A 215 -7.62 8.49 11.86
C SER A 215 -6.21 8.19 11.33
N THR A 216 -5.32 7.67 12.18
CA THR A 216 -3.99 7.17 11.76
C THR A 216 -4.05 6.04 10.73
N ASN A 217 -5.22 5.42 10.57
CA ASN A 217 -5.50 4.40 9.56
C ASN A 217 -5.95 5.00 8.22
N PHE A 218 -6.49 6.21 8.19
CA PHE A 218 -6.88 6.87 6.96
C PHE A 218 -5.67 7.41 6.21
N VAL A 219 -5.61 7.15 4.89
CA VAL A 219 -4.49 7.56 4.04
C VAL A 219 -4.86 8.78 3.20
N LEU A 220 -5.75 8.64 2.23
CA LEU A 220 -6.34 9.73 1.43
C LEU A 220 -7.58 9.21 0.67
N PRO A 221 -8.42 10.08 0.09
CA PRO A 221 -9.47 9.65 -0.82
C PRO A 221 -8.94 9.51 -2.26
N LEU A 222 -9.33 8.44 -2.97
CA LEU A 222 -9.06 8.23 -4.39
C LEU A 222 -10.34 8.37 -5.21
N LEU A 223 -10.22 8.93 -6.41
CA LEU A 223 -11.36 9.15 -7.31
C LEU A 223 -11.48 7.97 -8.28
N LEU A 224 -12.52 7.15 -8.09
CA LEU A 224 -12.78 5.96 -8.91
C LEU A 224 -13.99 6.18 -9.82
N PRO A 225 -13.87 5.95 -11.14
CA PRO A 225 -15.03 5.97 -12.03
C PRO A 225 -16.02 4.87 -11.67
N SER A 226 -17.30 5.22 -11.73
CA SER A 226 -18.42 4.36 -11.34
C SER A 226 -19.66 4.78 -12.14
N VAL A 227 -20.52 3.80 -12.44
CA VAL A 227 -21.86 4.07 -12.98
C VAL A 227 -22.85 4.46 -11.87
N GLN A 228 -22.66 3.93 -10.67
CA GLN A 228 -23.49 4.24 -9.50
C GLN A 228 -23.10 5.58 -8.88
N GLN A 229 -24.07 6.24 -8.26
CA GLN A 229 -23.84 7.48 -7.50
C GLN A 229 -22.99 7.21 -6.27
N GLN A 230 -22.28 8.24 -5.80
CA GLN A 230 -21.44 8.16 -4.62
C GLN A 230 -22.17 7.65 -3.36
N SER A 231 -23.44 8.00 -3.17
CA SER A 231 -24.26 7.54 -2.03
C SER A 231 -24.39 6.01 -1.97
N TYR A 232 -24.45 5.33 -3.12
CA TYR A 232 -24.52 3.87 -3.19
C TYR A 232 -23.31 3.21 -2.55
N TRP A 233 -22.11 3.66 -2.92
CA TRP A 233 -20.85 3.12 -2.40
C TRP A 233 -20.58 3.48 -0.95
N ILE A 234 -20.99 4.69 -0.55
CA ILE A 234 -20.93 5.10 0.86
C ILE A 234 -21.79 4.18 1.72
N LEU A 235 -23.03 3.87 1.31
CA LEU A 235 -23.91 2.97 2.04
C LEU A 235 -23.40 1.52 2.08
N LYS A 236 -22.73 1.07 1.01
CA LYS A 236 -22.04 -0.23 1.00
C LYS A 236 -20.78 -0.27 1.87
N GLY A 237 -20.26 0.90 2.25
CA GLY A 237 -18.97 0.99 2.93
C GLY A 237 -17.82 0.58 2.03
N THR A 238 -17.90 0.81 0.72
CA THR A 238 -16.82 0.50 -0.21
C THR A 238 -15.59 1.35 0.11
N ALA A 239 -14.41 0.72 0.12
CA ALA A 239 -13.16 1.42 0.42
C ALA A 239 -11.99 0.74 -0.27
N LEU A 240 -10.85 1.42 -0.28
CA LEU A 240 -9.58 0.82 -0.64
C LEU A 240 -8.76 0.51 0.61
N LEU A 241 -7.97 -0.56 0.52
CA LEU A 241 -7.04 -1.01 1.55
C LEU A 241 -5.65 -1.15 0.94
N ILE A 242 -4.60 -0.75 1.66
CA ILE A 242 -3.22 -1.09 1.27
C ILE A 242 -2.80 -2.45 1.85
N GLU A 243 -3.40 -2.91 2.95
CA GLU A 243 -3.06 -4.19 3.59
C GLU A 243 -4.30 -5.00 3.97
N ILE A 244 -4.26 -6.29 3.62
CA ILE A 244 -5.30 -7.29 3.89
C ILE A 244 -4.81 -8.34 4.91
N PRO A 245 -5.69 -8.91 5.75
CA PRO A 245 -5.32 -9.80 6.84
C PRO A 245 -4.72 -11.14 6.40
N ASN A 246 -5.03 -11.64 5.20
CA ASN A 246 -4.40 -12.81 4.58
C ASN A 246 -4.01 -12.49 3.16
#